data_AF-A0A0H2WI48-F1
#
_entry.id   AF-A0A0H2WI48-F1
#
_cell.length_a   1.000
_cell.length_b   1.000
_cell.length_c   1.000
_cell.angle_alpha   90.00
_cell.angle_beta   90.00
_cell.angle_gamma   90.00
#
_symmetry.space_group_name_H-M   'P 1'
#
loop_
_entity.id
_entity.type
_entity.pdbx_description
1 polymer ?
#
loop_
_entity_poly.entity_id
_entity_poly.type
_entity_poly.pdbx_seq_one_letter_code
_entity_poly.pdbx_strand_id
1 'polypeptide(L)'
;MATERFDWIDSYPARTLPRLRQVLDAPLTHGRWYALVDMGFSPTLREVLAALNPDGAVIALYEGVYDGDGLLEISPCVTPLPDDAAHRAEVCAGLLRETDGRPMLSVLRAAHGLDALVAHLRGQMEARAADDEAFLVRLADTRCVPTWAGVLTPAQRARFFAGIDAWWLFDRAASLVELDVAPAGSETATGADDGEPYRLDGEQIAALRHASKIDTLLFHVRQRPESFGRLTATPSQAYACVSEAWAKEDVPPSAGARQALDALEAAGWLVPAEVSA
;
A
#
# COMPACT_ATOMS: atom_id res chain seq x y z
N MET A 1 -21.55 -6.82 -17.29
CA MET A 1 -20.97 -5.48 -17.49
C MET A 1 -19.49 -5.63 -17.28
N ALA A 2 -18.67 -5.34 -18.29
CA ALA A 2 -17.23 -5.31 -18.09
C ALA A 2 -16.94 -4.14 -17.15
N THR A 3 -16.61 -4.43 -15.90
CA THR A 3 -16.12 -3.42 -14.97
C THR A 3 -14.84 -2.89 -15.60
N GLU A 4 -14.85 -1.65 -16.09
CA GLU A 4 -13.62 -1.01 -16.55
C GLU A 4 -12.58 -1.16 -15.45
N ARG A 5 -11.44 -1.75 -15.81
CA ARG A 5 -10.31 -1.93 -14.91
C ARG A 5 -9.68 -0.54 -14.76
N PHE A 6 -9.99 0.15 -13.67
CA PHE A 6 -9.37 1.44 -13.37
C PHE A 6 -8.14 1.23 -12.49
N ASP A 7 -7.05 1.90 -12.87
CA ASP A 7 -5.81 1.90 -12.11
C ASP A 7 -5.92 2.84 -10.90
N TRP A 8 -5.23 2.45 -9.83
CA TRP A 8 -5.20 3.12 -8.53
C TRP A 8 -3.88 3.85 -8.29
N ILE A 9 -2.82 3.41 -8.96
CA ILE A 9 -1.53 4.07 -9.10
C ILE A 9 -1.18 4.11 -10.59
N ASP A 10 -0.20 4.90 -10.98
CA ASP A 10 0.28 4.92 -12.36
C ASP A 10 0.79 3.53 -12.78
N SER A 11 0.83 3.26 -14.10
CA SER A 11 1.43 2.02 -14.60
C SER A 11 2.95 2.04 -14.38
N TYR A 12 3.54 0.87 -14.11
CA TYR A 12 4.97 0.75 -13.90
C TYR A 12 5.75 1.20 -15.15
N PRO A 13 6.71 2.13 -15.04
CA PRO A 13 7.56 2.50 -16.17
C PRO A 13 8.44 1.32 -16.61
N ALA A 14 8.91 1.32 -17.86
CA ALA A 14 9.74 0.24 -18.41
C ALA A 14 11.05 -0.03 -17.61
N ARG A 15 11.53 0.94 -16.84
CA ARG A 15 12.74 0.82 -16.00
C ARG A 15 12.46 0.28 -14.59
N THR A 16 11.24 -0.13 -14.28
CA THR A 16 10.85 -0.59 -12.94
C THR A 16 11.62 -1.82 -12.49
N LEU A 17 11.65 -2.88 -13.31
CA LEU A 17 12.41 -4.09 -12.96
C LEU A 17 13.91 -3.82 -12.80
N PRO A 18 14.61 -3.10 -13.71
CA PRO A 18 15.99 -2.70 -13.48
C PRO A 18 16.21 -1.95 -12.15
N ARG A 19 15.32 -1.04 -11.77
CA ARG A 19 15.44 -0.28 -10.52
C ARG A 19 15.18 -1.13 -9.29
N LEU A 20 14.17 -2.01 -9.34
CA LEU A 20 13.93 -2.99 -8.27
C LEU A 20 15.13 -3.91 -8.08
N ARG A 21 15.73 -4.39 -9.17
CA ARG A 21 16.96 -5.19 -9.11
C ARG A 21 18.14 -4.46 -8.49
N GLN A 22 18.30 -3.15 -8.73
CA GLN A 22 19.35 -2.37 -8.07
C GLN A 22 19.24 -2.42 -6.53
N VAL A 23 18.01 -2.48 -6.01
CA VAL A 23 17.75 -2.62 -4.57
C VAL A 23 17.99 -4.06 -4.11
N LEU A 24 17.40 -5.04 -4.82
CA LEU A 24 17.40 -6.44 -4.39
C LEU A 24 18.76 -7.13 -4.56
N ASP A 25 19.54 -6.74 -5.58
CA ASP A 25 20.83 -7.34 -5.93
C ASP A 25 22.00 -6.62 -5.24
N ALA A 26 21.73 -5.55 -4.47
CA ALA A 26 22.75 -4.88 -3.67
C ALA A 26 23.38 -5.87 -2.67
N PRO A 27 24.72 -5.87 -2.48
CA PRO A 27 25.38 -6.79 -1.56
C PRO A 27 24.76 -6.75 -0.17
N LEU A 28 24.27 -7.90 0.29
CA LEU A 28 23.63 -8.03 1.60
C LEU A 28 24.65 -8.47 2.64
N THR A 29 24.67 -7.79 3.78
CA THR A 29 25.41 -8.26 4.96
C THR A 29 24.59 -9.28 5.74
N HIS A 30 23.27 -9.09 5.86
CA HIS A 30 22.31 -9.98 6.53
C HIS A 30 20.89 -9.85 5.95
N GLY A 31 20.00 -10.77 6.32
CA GLY A 31 18.57 -10.76 5.99
C GLY A 31 18.21 -11.40 4.65
N ARG A 32 16.91 -11.60 4.44
CA ARG A 32 16.33 -12.12 3.18
C ARG A 32 15.25 -11.17 2.68
N TRP A 33 15.01 -11.21 1.37
CA TRP A 33 13.97 -10.43 0.73
C TRP A 33 12.65 -11.20 0.67
N TYR A 34 11.56 -10.50 0.94
CA TYR A 34 10.20 -11.00 0.89
C TYR A 34 9.35 -10.03 0.07
N ALA A 35 8.38 -10.54 -0.68
CA ALA A 35 7.32 -9.74 -1.27
C ALA A 35 6.09 -9.77 -0.35
N LEU A 36 5.51 -8.59 -0.10
CA LEU A 36 4.23 -8.42 0.56
C LEU A 36 3.23 -7.88 -0.45
N VAL A 37 2.11 -8.59 -0.59
CA VAL A 37 1.13 -8.34 -1.65
C VAL A 37 -0.29 -8.22 -1.10
N ASP A 38 -1.00 -7.12 -1.38
CA ASP A 38 -2.39 -6.91 -0.95
C ASP A 38 -3.39 -7.59 -1.90
N MET A 39 -3.90 -8.76 -1.51
CA MET A 39 -4.87 -9.52 -2.32
C MET A 39 -6.23 -8.85 -2.47
N GLY A 40 -6.54 -7.82 -1.67
CA GLY A 40 -7.77 -7.04 -1.80
C GLY A 40 -7.93 -6.37 -3.17
N PHE A 41 -6.84 -6.18 -3.92
CA PHE A 41 -6.90 -5.69 -5.30
C PHE A 41 -7.00 -6.81 -6.33
N SER A 42 -6.47 -8.01 -6.07
CA SER A 42 -6.53 -9.13 -7.00
C SER A 42 -6.51 -10.47 -6.25
N PRO A 43 -7.69 -11.01 -5.87
CA PRO A 43 -7.77 -12.26 -5.13
C PRO A 43 -7.13 -13.46 -5.85
N THR A 44 -7.21 -13.48 -7.18
CA THR A 44 -6.62 -14.55 -8.02
C THR A 44 -5.10 -14.56 -8.02
N LEU A 45 -4.43 -13.50 -7.55
CA LEU A 45 -2.98 -13.41 -7.56
C LEU A 45 -2.32 -14.44 -6.64
N ARG A 46 -3.01 -14.96 -5.61
CA ARG A 46 -2.45 -15.99 -4.72
C ARG A 46 -2.01 -17.25 -5.49
N GLU A 47 -2.83 -17.70 -6.45
CA GLU A 47 -2.50 -18.86 -7.30
C GLU A 47 -1.34 -18.55 -8.25
N VAL A 48 -1.31 -17.33 -8.79
CA VAL A 48 -0.24 -16.87 -9.66
C VAL A 48 1.09 -16.76 -8.91
N LEU A 49 1.09 -16.32 -7.65
CA LEU A 49 2.30 -16.30 -6.81
C LEU A 49 2.91 -17.69 -6.63
N ALA A 50 2.06 -18.70 -6.37
CA ALA A 50 2.52 -20.08 -6.26
C ALA A 50 3.08 -20.62 -7.59
N ALA A 51 2.55 -20.18 -8.73
CA ALA A 51 3.09 -20.53 -10.03
C ALA A 51 4.41 -19.80 -10.37
N LEU A 52 4.55 -18.54 -9.93
CA LEU A 52 5.76 -17.73 -10.15
C LEU A 52 6.96 -18.24 -9.35
N ASN A 53 6.73 -18.74 -8.13
CA ASN A 53 7.77 -19.31 -7.27
C ASN A 53 7.29 -20.63 -6.64
N PRO A 54 7.30 -21.76 -7.38
CA PRO A 54 6.71 -23.03 -6.94
C PRO A 54 7.30 -23.60 -5.65
N ASP A 55 8.59 -23.34 -5.40
CA ASP A 55 9.29 -23.77 -4.19
C ASP A 55 9.12 -22.77 -3.02
N GLY A 56 8.47 -21.62 -3.27
CA GLY A 56 8.23 -20.57 -2.30
C GLY A 56 6.90 -20.73 -1.57
N ALA A 57 6.92 -20.61 -0.25
CA ALA A 57 5.69 -20.53 0.53
C ALA A 57 4.94 -19.21 0.24
N VAL A 58 3.61 -19.28 0.18
CA VAL A 58 2.72 -18.10 0.10
C VAL A 58 1.82 -18.11 1.33
N ILE A 59 2.10 -17.22 2.28
CA ILE A 59 1.43 -17.18 3.58
C ILE A 59 0.45 -16.02 3.63
N ALA A 60 -0.85 -16.31 3.82
CA ALA A 60 -1.89 -15.30 4.02
C ALA A 60 -1.87 -14.78 5.46
N LEU A 61 -1.87 -13.47 5.65
CA LEU A 61 -1.72 -12.86 6.98
C LEU A 61 -2.96 -13.04 7.86
N TYR A 62 -4.16 -13.16 7.29
CA TYR A 62 -5.39 -13.38 8.05
C TYR A 62 -5.61 -14.84 8.44
N GLU A 63 -4.89 -15.77 7.81
CA GLU A 63 -5.06 -17.21 8.03
C GLU A 63 -4.74 -17.61 9.47
N GLY A 64 -5.76 -18.10 10.19
CA GLY A 64 -5.66 -18.46 11.61
C GLY A 64 -5.64 -17.28 12.57
N VAL A 65 -5.89 -16.05 12.08
CA VAL A 65 -5.98 -14.83 12.90
C VAL A 65 -7.39 -14.27 12.92
N TYR A 66 -8.06 -14.25 11.76
CA TYR A 66 -9.41 -13.72 11.60
C TYR A 66 -10.35 -14.77 11.00
N ASP A 67 -11.57 -14.82 11.52
CA ASP A 67 -12.65 -15.66 11.01
C ASP A 67 -13.64 -14.82 10.18
N GLY A 68 -14.05 -15.34 9.02
CA GLY A 68 -15.05 -14.70 8.18
C GLY A 68 -15.03 -15.18 6.73
N ASP A 69 -16.21 -15.28 6.13
CA ASP A 69 -16.37 -15.73 4.75
C ASP A 69 -15.67 -14.77 3.77
N GLY A 70 -14.85 -15.32 2.88
CA GLY A 70 -14.12 -14.56 1.85
C GLY A 70 -12.91 -13.75 2.36
N LEU A 71 -12.63 -13.71 3.68
CA LEU A 71 -11.49 -12.94 4.22
C LEU A 71 -10.15 -13.43 3.68
N LEU A 72 -9.98 -14.74 3.51
CA LEU A 72 -8.73 -15.31 2.98
C LEU A 72 -8.45 -14.90 1.53
N GLU A 73 -9.50 -14.63 0.75
CA GLU A 73 -9.36 -14.21 -0.66
C GLU A 73 -8.77 -12.80 -0.78
N ILE A 74 -9.05 -11.94 0.20
CA ILE A 74 -8.56 -10.56 0.25
C ILE A 74 -7.37 -10.40 1.21
N SER A 75 -6.89 -11.49 1.81
CA SER A 75 -5.83 -11.44 2.80
C SER A 75 -4.50 -11.06 2.17
N PRO A 76 -3.77 -10.07 2.71
CA PRO A 76 -2.42 -9.81 2.25
C PRO A 76 -1.55 -11.07 2.39
N CYS A 77 -0.67 -11.30 1.41
CA CYS A 77 0.22 -12.46 1.39
C CYS A 77 1.67 -12.03 1.50
N VAL A 78 2.46 -12.85 2.20
CA VAL A 78 3.92 -12.75 2.24
C VAL A 78 4.51 -13.98 1.56
N THR A 79 5.51 -13.76 0.70
CA THR A 79 6.27 -14.84 0.06
C THR A 79 7.76 -14.50 0.00
N PRO A 80 8.67 -15.44 0.30
CA PRO A 80 10.10 -15.21 0.16
C PRO A 80 10.47 -15.05 -1.32
N LEU A 81 11.33 -14.10 -1.61
CA LEU A 81 11.92 -13.96 -2.94
C LEU A 81 13.12 -14.91 -3.08
N PRO A 82 13.36 -15.49 -4.27
CA PRO A 82 14.52 -16.37 -4.48
C PRO A 82 15.86 -15.69 -4.15
N ASP A 83 16.81 -16.45 -3.60
CA ASP A 83 18.17 -15.94 -3.34
C ASP A 83 18.99 -15.83 -4.64
N ASP A 84 18.74 -16.71 -5.61
CA ASP A 84 19.33 -16.61 -6.96
C ASP A 84 18.82 -15.36 -7.70
N ALA A 85 19.76 -14.55 -8.21
CA ALA A 85 19.42 -13.25 -8.79
C ALA A 85 18.66 -13.34 -10.12
N ALA A 86 18.91 -14.37 -10.93
CA ALA A 86 18.21 -14.56 -12.20
C ALA A 86 16.76 -15.00 -11.95
N HIS A 87 16.57 -16.03 -11.11
CA HIS A 87 15.25 -16.50 -10.72
C HIS A 87 14.45 -15.41 -9.99
N ARG A 88 15.08 -14.66 -9.08
CA ARG A 88 14.43 -13.51 -8.41
C ARG A 88 13.95 -12.46 -9.42
N ALA A 89 14.75 -12.16 -10.45
CA ALA A 89 14.35 -11.22 -11.49
C ALA A 89 13.12 -11.70 -12.28
N GLU A 90 13.00 -13.01 -12.56
CA GLU A 90 11.83 -13.60 -13.22
C GLU A 90 10.58 -13.51 -12.35
N VAL A 91 10.69 -13.85 -11.06
CA VAL A 91 9.59 -13.71 -10.08
C VAL A 91 9.16 -12.24 -9.98
N CYS A 92 10.10 -11.32 -9.83
CA CYS A 92 9.81 -9.88 -9.77
C CYS A 92 9.18 -9.36 -11.07
N ALA A 93 9.60 -9.83 -12.24
CA ALA A 93 8.97 -9.47 -13.50
C ALA A 93 7.51 -9.96 -13.59
N GLY A 94 7.24 -11.15 -13.07
CA GLY A 94 5.88 -11.67 -12.91
C GLY A 94 5.04 -10.81 -11.98
N LEU A 95 5.53 -10.55 -10.77
CA LEU A 95 4.88 -9.70 -9.77
C LEU A 95 4.51 -8.33 -10.36
N LEU A 96 5.47 -7.63 -10.97
CA LEU A 96 5.24 -6.31 -11.57
C LEU A 96 4.16 -6.34 -12.65
N ARG A 97 4.06 -7.41 -13.43
CA ARG A 97 3.03 -7.55 -14.46
C ARG A 97 1.64 -7.71 -13.84
N GLU A 98 1.52 -8.54 -12.80
CA GLU A 98 0.24 -8.82 -12.16
C GLU A 98 -0.26 -7.65 -11.31
N THR A 99 0.66 -6.87 -10.73
CA THR A 99 0.35 -5.75 -9.85
C THR A 99 0.35 -4.39 -10.54
N ASP A 100 0.47 -4.35 -11.87
CA ASP A 100 0.48 -3.10 -12.64
C ASP A 100 -0.81 -2.29 -12.42
N GLY A 101 -0.64 -0.99 -12.20
CA GLY A 101 -1.73 -0.05 -11.89
C GLY A 101 -2.38 -0.25 -10.50
N ARG A 102 -1.88 -1.17 -9.66
CA ARG A 102 -2.49 -1.51 -8.36
C ARG A 102 -1.53 -1.23 -7.20
N PRO A 103 -2.00 -0.68 -6.07
CA PRO A 103 -1.16 -0.24 -4.96
C PRO A 103 -0.85 -1.39 -4.01
N MET A 104 -0.45 -2.54 -4.54
CA MET A 104 -0.51 -3.81 -3.82
C MET A 104 0.83 -4.51 -3.66
N LEU A 105 1.96 -3.96 -4.14
CA LEU A 105 3.26 -4.62 -4.10
C LEU A 105 4.29 -3.83 -3.29
N SER A 106 4.86 -4.47 -2.29
CA SER A 106 6.07 -4.00 -1.61
C SER A 106 7.06 -5.14 -1.41
N VAL A 107 8.33 -4.80 -1.19
CA VAL A 107 9.39 -5.74 -0.85
C VAL A 107 10.01 -5.35 0.47
N LEU A 108 10.21 -6.33 1.35
CA LEU A 108 10.77 -6.15 2.68
C LEU A 108 12.04 -6.97 2.79
N ARG A 109 13.06 -6.38 3.41
CA ARG A 109 14.20 -7.12 3.92
C ARG A 109 14.01 -7.29 5.41
N ALA A 110 14.08 -8.52 5.88
CA ALA A 110 14.03 -8.82 7.31
C ALA A 110 15.19 -9.75 7.69
N ALA A 111 15.75 -9.51 8.87
CA ALA A 111 16.80 -10.33 9.45
C ALA A 111 16.29 -11.72 9.87
N HIS A 112 14.98 -11.85 10.10
CA HIS A 112 14.35 -13.04 10.66
C HIS A 112 13.78 -13.93 9.53
N GLY A 113 13.55 -15.21 9.85
CA GLY A 113 12.91 -16.15 8.94
C GLY A 113 11.44 -15.79 8.64
N LEU A 114 10.86 -16.42 7.61
CA LEU A 114 9.49 -16.15 7.14
C LEU A 114 8.45 -16.16 8.27
N ASP A 115 8.49 -17.17 9.15
CA ASP A 115 7.51 -17.32 10.23
C ASP A 115 7.55 -16.15 11.21
N ALA A 116 8.75 -15.68 11.55
CA ALA A 116 8.93 -14.54 12.45
C ALA A 116 8.47 -13.23 11.81
N LEU A 117 8.73 -13.04 10.51
CA LEU A 117 8.21 -11.89 9.77
C LEU A 117 6.67 -11.92 9.68
N VAL A 118 6.08 -13.08 9.41
CA VAL A 118 4.63 -13.24 9.35
C VAL A 118 3.99 -12.97 10.71
N ALA A 119 4.55 -13.53 11.78
CA ALA A 119 4.08 -13.28 13.15
C ALA A 119 4.16 -11.79 13.50
N HIS A 120 5.29 -11.14 13.17
CA HIS A 120 5.48 -9.71 13.35
C HIS A 120 4.40 -8.90 12.62
N LEU A 121 4.25 -9.10 11.31
CA LEU A 121 3.28 -8.37 10.49
C LEU A 121 1.84 -8.56 10.98
N ARG A 122 1.47 -9.78 11.43
CA ARG A 122 0.18 -10.06 12.05
C ARG A 122 -0.05 -9.25 13.33
N GLY A 123 0.98 -9.15 14.17
CA GLY A 123 0.96 -8.30 15.37
C GLY A 123 0.80 -6.81 15.09
N GLN A 124 1.00 -6.37 13.84
CA GLN A 124 0.91 -4.96 13.44
C GLN A 124 -0.41 -4.58 12.76
N MET A 125 -1.37 -5.50 12.61
CA MET A 125 -2.57 -5.27 11.78
C MET A 125 -3.71 -4.56 12.50
N GLU A 126 -3.69 -4.44 13.82
CA GLU A 126 -4.84 -3.93 14.59
C GLU A 126 -4.57 -2.56 15.19
N ALA A 127 -5.57 -1.68 15.13
CA ALA A 127 -5.55 -0.39 15.79
C ALA A 127 -6.91 -0.06 16.42
N ARG A 128 -6.90 0.81 17.43
CA ARG A 128 -8.09 1.28 18.13
C ARG A 128 -8.00 2.79 18.36
N ALA A 129 -9.08 3.50 18.09
CA ALA A 129 -9.22 4.92 18.44
C ALA A 129 -9.47 5.12 19.94
N ALA A 130 -9.47 6.38 20.38
CA ALA A 130 -9.71 6.76 21.77
C ALA A 130 -11.12 6.38 22.29
N ASP A 131 -12.10 6.23 21.40
CA ASP A 131 -13.46 5.74 21.69
C ASP A 131 -13.59 4.20 21.57
N ASP A 132 -12.46 3.50 21.46
CA ASP A 132 -12.33 2.05 21.28
C ASP A 132 -12.88 1.50 19.95
N GLU A 133 -13.18 2.37 18.97
CA GLU A 133 -13.47 1.96 17.59
C GLU A 133 -12.26 1.17 17.03
N ALA A 134 -12.51 -0.05 16.53
CA ALA A 134 -11.46 -0.95 16.04
C ALA A 134 -11.25 -0.80 14.53
N PHE A 135 -9.99 -0.84 14.11
CA PHE A 135 -9.56 -0.70 12.72
C PHE A 135 -8.55 -1.78 12.35
N LEU A 136 -8.61 -2.21 11.09
CA LEU A 136 -7.58 -3.04 10.49
C LEU A 136 -6.64 -2.16 9.66
N VAL A 137 -5.37 -2.22 9.99
CA VAL A 137 -4.30 -1.48 9.31
C VAL A 137 -4.03 -2.10 7.96
N ARG A 138 -4.21 -1.33 6.89
CA ARG A 138 -3.91 -1.75 5.51
C ARG A 138 -2.42 -1.68 5.18
N LEU A 139 -1.59 -2.45 5.89
CA LEU A 139 -0.13 -2.39 5.77
C LEU A 139 0.41 -2.84 4.40
N ALA A 140 -0.39 -3.56 3.60
CA ALA A 140 -0.01 -4.00 2.26
C ALA A 140 -0.49 -3.06 1.14
N ASP A 141 -1.38 -2.10 1.46
CA ASP A 141 -1.75 -1.04 0.51
C ASP A 141 -0.66 0.03 0.52
N THR A 142 0.10 0.10 -0.57
CA THR A 142 1.25 1.01 -0.76
C THR A 142 0.88 2.49 -0.71
N ARG A 143 -0.40 2.85 -0.82
CA ARG A 143 -0.88 4.23 -0.63
C ARG A 143 -1.17 4.56 0.83
N CYS A 144 -1.46 3.55 1.64
CA CYS A 144 -1.85 3.69 3.04
C CYS A 144 -0.64 3.58 3.98
N VAL A 145 0.27 2.63 3.74
CA VAL A 145 1.38 2.36 4.66
C VAL A 145 2.33 3.54 4.89
N PRO A 146 2.62 4.45 3.93
CA PRO A 146 3.46 5.62 4.21
C PRO A 146 2.78 6.58 5.20
N THR A 147 1.48 6.85 5.02
CA THR A 147 0.72 7.70 5.95
C THR A 147 0.61 7.05 7.32
N TRP A 148 0.36 5.73 7.37
CA TRP A 148 0.36 4.97 8.62
C TRP A 148 1.67 5.16 9.37
N ALA A 149 2.80 4.85 8.74
CA ALA A 149 4.12 5.00 9.36
C ALA A 149 4.43 6.45 9.78
N GLY A 150 3.93 7.43 9.04
CA GLY A 150 4.13 8.86 9.32
C GLY A 150 3.31 9.40 10.49
N VAL A 151 2.19 8.77 10.86
CA VAL A 151 1.39 9.19 12.02
C VAL A 151 1.81 8.50 13.31
N LEU A 152 2.57 7.41 13.25
CA LEU A 152 2.98 6.67 14.45
C LEU A 152 3.89 7.51 15.33
N THR A 153 3.70 7.40 16.65
CA THR A 153 4.66 7.93 17.62
C THR A 153 6.01 7.23 17.46
N PRO A 154 7.13 7.81 17.94
CA PRO A 154 8.44 7.15 17.85
C PRO A 154 8.45 5.72 18.41
N ALA A 155 7.76 5.47 19.53
CA ALA A 155 7.65 4.14 20.13
C ALA A 155 6.83 3.17 19.26
N GLN A 156 5.69 3.62 18.74
CA GLN A 156 4.87 2.83 17.82
C GLN A 156 5.61 2.50 16.53
N ARG A 157 6.36 3.48 15.99
CA ARG A 157 7.15 3.31 14.77
C ARG A 157 8.32 2.34 14.98
N ALA A 158 8.99 2.41 16.14
CA ALA A 158 10.03 1.45 16.52
C ALA A 158 9.47 0.02 16.62
N ARG A 159 8.27 -0.14 17.21
CA ARG A 159 7.54 -1.42 17.20
C ARG A 159 7.20 -1.87 15.78
N PHE A 160 6.58 -1.01 14.97
CA PHE A 160 6.12 -1.35 13.62
C PHE A 160 7.24 -1.88 12.71
N PHE A 161 8.42 -1.28 12.78
CA PHE A 161 9.58 -1.66 11.96
C PHE A 161 10.53 -2.66 12.63
N ALA A 162 10.22 -3.15 13.84
CA ALA A 162 11.10 -4.09 14.54
C ALA A 162 11.39 -5.33 13.66
N GLY A 163 12.68 -5.67 13.50
CA GLY A 163 13.12 -6.82 12.69
C GLY A 163 13.06 -6.62 11.17
N ILE A 164 12.63 -5.45 10.69
CA ILE A 164 12.61 -5.06 9.27
C ILE A 164 13.80 -4.13 9.03
N ASP A 165 14.68 -4.50 8.10
CA ASP A 165 15.91 -3.77 7.79
C ASP A 165 15.77 -2.81 6.60
N ALA A 166 14.75 -3.03 5.77
CA ALA A 166 14.39 -2.18 4.64
C ALA A 166 12.98 -2.53 4.19
N TRP A 167 12.21 -1.53 3.77
CA TRP A 167 10.89 -1.73 3.19
C TRP A 167 10.73 -0.78 2.01
N TRP A 168 10.65 -1.36 0.82
CA TRP A 168 10.50 -0.64 -0.43
C TRP A 168 9.12 -0.89 -1.03
N LEU A 169 8.51 0.13 -1.59
CA LEU A 169 7.18 0.07 -2.19
C LEU A 169 7.07 0.99 -3.41
N PHE A 170 5.99 0.83 -4.15
CA PHE A 170 5.66 1.72 -5.27
C PHE A 170 4.66 2.78 -4.82
N ASP A 171 5.01 4.05 -5.00
CA ASP A 171 4.10 5.15 -4.70
C ASP A 171 3.00 5.31 -5.76
N ARG A 172 2.16 6.35 -5.62
CA ARG A 172 1.08 6.64 -6.58
C ARG A 172 1.58 6.90 -8.00
N ALA A 173 2.81 7.36 -8.17
CA ALA A 173 3.46 7.59 -9.46
C ALA A 173 4.24 6.34 -9.94
N ALA A 174 3.99 5.18 -9.33
CA ALA A 174 4.68 3.92 -9.61
C ALA A 174 6.20 4.00 -9.42
N SER A 175 6.67 4.96 -8.62
CA SER A 175 8.08 5.14 -8.31
C SER A 175 8.46 4.26 -7.13
N LEU A 176 9.57 3.54 -7.27
CA LEU A 176 10.15 2.74 -6.19
C LEU A 176 10.76 3.67 -5.14
N VAL A 177 10.19 3.65 -3.95
CA VAL A 177 10.58 4.45 -2.78
C VAL A 177 10.83 3.57 -1.57
N GLU A 178 11.75 3.98 -0.71
CA GLU A 178 12.03 3.33 0.56
C GLU A 178 11.21 4.02 1.65
N LEU A 179 10.52 3.23 2.50
CA LEU A 179 10.00 3.76 3.75
C LEU A 179 11.18 4.10 4.65
N ASP A 180 11.06 5.20 5.39
CA ASP A 180 12.03 5.54 6.41
C ASP A 180 11.95 4.48 7.52
N VAL A 181 12.83 3.48 7.43
CA VAL A 181 13.04 2.45 8.43
C VAL A 181 14.25 2.89 9.23
N ALA A 182 14.07 3.18 10.52
CA ALA A 182 15.20 3.56 11.35
C ALA A 182 16.22 2.40 11.35
N PRO A 183 17.53 2.65 11.19
CA PRO A 183 18.51 1.58 11.17
C PRO A 183 18.41 0.76 12.45
N ALA A 184 18.47 -0.57 12.32
CA ALA A 184 18.56 -1.50 13.46
C ALA A 184 19.84 -1.21 14.27
N GLY A 185 19.77 -0.27 15.22
CA GLY A 185 20.97 0.25 15.88
C GLY A 185 20.77 1.25 17.02
N SER A 186 19.56 1.73 17.31
CA SER A 186 19.31 2.52 18.52
C SER A 186 18.08 1.99 19.23
N GLU A 187 18.32 1.32 20.34
CA GLU A 187 17.32 0.79 21.27
C GLU A 187 16.60 -0.45 20.75
N THR A 188 17.03 -1.62 21.25
CA THR A 188 16.16 -2.79 21.36
C THR A 188 14.82 -2.32 21.92
N ALA A 189 13.74 -2.46 21.15
CA ALA A 189 12.39 -2.23 21.65
C ALA A 189 12.22 -3.07 22.94
N THR A 190 12.23 -2.40 24.09
CA THR A 190 11.99 -3.02 25.39
C THR A 190 10.50 -3.24 25.66
N GLY A 191 9.64 -2.86 24.71
CA GLY A 191 8.25 -3.32 24.69
C GLY A 191 8.23 -4.68 24.01
N ALA A 192 7.89 -5.73 24.76
CA ALA A 192 7.45 -6.97 24.14
C ALA A 192 6.34 -6.62 23.13
N ASP A 193 6.47 -7.10 21.90
CA ASP A 193 5.34 -7.17 20.97
C ASP A 193 4.35 -8.16 21.60
N ASP A 194 3.42 -7.62 22.38
CA ASP A 194 2.36 -8.39 23.05
C ASP A 194 1.20 -8.69 22.08
N GLY A 195 1.30 -8.21 20.83
CA GLY A 195 0.24 -8.30 19.84
C GLY A 195 -0.94 -7.38 20.15
N GLU A 196 -0.81 -6.43 21.09
CA GLU A 196 -1.90 -5.52 21.39
C GLU A 196 -2.14 -4.53 20.23
N PRO A 197 -3.41 -4.19 19.95
CA PRO A 197 -3.76 -3.18 18.96
C PRO A 197 -3.11 -1.82 19.26
N TYR A 198 -2.66 -1.13 18.21
CA TYR A 198 -2.19 0.25 18.32
C TYR A 198 -3.27 1.15 18.90
N ARG A 199 -2.94 1.91 19.95
CA ARG A 199 -3.81 2.96 20.48
C ARG A 199 -3.54 4.27 19.76
N LEU A 200 -4.53 4.77 19.04
CA LEU A 200 -4.44 5.98 18.24
C LEU A 200 -5.10 7.15 18.96
N ASP A 201 -4.38 8.28 19.02
CA ASP A 201 -4.94 9.53 19.50
C ASP A 201 -5.78 10.25 18.41
N GLY A 202 -6.40 11.37 18.81
CA GLY A 202 -7.26 12.15 17.91
C GLY A 202 -6.52 12.77 16.72
N GLU A 203 -5.24 13.13 16.88
CA GLU A 203 -4.42 13.71 15.80
C GLU A 203 -4.06 12.64 14.77
N GLN A 204 -3.66 11.46 15.22
CA GLN A 204 -3.38 10.30 14.37
C GLN A 204 -4.62 9.89 13.56
N ILE A 205 -5.78 9.79 14.22
CA ILE A 205 -7.05 9.47 13.55
C ILE A 205 -7.44 10.57 12.54
N ALA A 206 -7.30 11.84 12.91
CA ALA A 206 -7.61 12.95 12.00
C ALA A 206 -6.72 12.92 10.75
N ALA A 207 -5.42 12.66 10.90
CA ALA A 207 -4.48 12.54 9.79
C ALA A 207 -4.81 11.36 8.87
N LEU A 208 -5.10 10.17 9.43
CA LEU A 208 -5.50 8.99 8.65
C LEU A 208 -6.82 9.21 7.90
N ARG A 209 -7.82 9.82 8.56
CA ARG A 209 -9.10 10.19 7.93
C ARG A 209 -8.90 11.25 6.85
N HIS A 210 -7.99 12.21 7.04
CA HIS A 210 -7.69 13.20 6.02
C HIS A 210 -7.06 12.54 4.77
N ALA A 211 -6.10 11.66 4.96
CA ALA A 211 -5.41 10.97 3.86
C ALA A 211 -6.35 10.11 3.02
N SER A 212 -7.36 9.46 3.62
CA SER A 212 -8.31 8.62 2.89
C SER A 212 -9.33 9.40 2.06
N LYS A 213 -9.65 10.66 2.44
CA LYS A 213 -10.67 11.48 1.76
C LYS A 213 -10.39 11.69 0.28
N ILE A 214 -9.13 11.94 -0.10
CA ILE A 214 -8.76 12.17 -1.50
C ILE A 214 -8.99 10.91 -2.34
N ASP A 215 -8.54 9.76 -1.85
CA ASP A 215 -8.75 8.47 -2.54
C ASP A 215 -10.24 8.13 -2.64
N THR A 216 -11.04 8.37 -1.59
CA THR A 216 -12.50 8.20 -1.62
C THR A 216 -13.17 9.10 -2.64
N LEU A 217 -12.78 10.37 -2.70
CA LEU A 217 -13.31 11.33 -3.68
C LEU A 217 -13.00 10.88 -5.11
N LEU A 218 -11.72 10.60 -5.41
CA LEU A 218 -11.29 10.18 -6.75
C LEU A 218 -11.94 8.87 -7.18
N PHE A 219 -12.13 7.93 -6.23
CA PHE A 219 -12.88 6.71 -6.48
C PHE A 219 -14.32 7.00 -6.89
N HIS A 220 -15.03 7.89 -6.17
CA HIS A 220 -16.39 8.28 -6.52
C HIS A 220 -16.49 9.03 -7.84
N VAL A 221 -15.52 9.89 -8.18
CA VAL A 221 -15.45 10.58 -9.47
C VAL A 221 -15.34 9.57 -10.61
N ARG A 222 -14.43 8.59 -10.48
CA ARG A 222 -14.23 7.54 -11.50
C ARG A 222 -15.45 6.63 -11.67
N GLN A 223 -16.17 6.34 -10.59
CA GLN A 223 -17.35 5.47 -10.64
C GLN A 223 -18.59 6.13 -11.26
N ARG A 224 -18.62 7.46 -11.38
CA ARG A 224 -19.80 8.20 -11.83
C ARG A 224 -19.46 9.23 -12.92
N PRO A 225 -18.92 8.79 -14.07
CA PRO A 225 -18.55 9.68 -15.16
C PRO A 225 -19.75 10.46 -15.71
N GLU A 226 -20.96 9.92 -15.63
CA GLU A 226 -22.20 10.61 -16.01
C GLU A 226 -22.53 11.80 -15.10
N SER A 227 -22.03 11.79 -13.86
CA SER A 227 -22.30 12.83 -12.87
C SER A 227 -21.18 13.88 -12.82
N PHE A 228 -19.92 13.45 -12.97
CA PHE A 228 -18.75 14.31 -12.77
C PHE A 228 -17.95 14.57 -14.05
N GLY A 229 -18.19 13.83 -15.13
CA GLY A 229 -17.30 13.78 -16.28
C GLY A 229 -16.27 12.64 -16.16
N ARG A 230 -15.57 12.37 -17.26
CA ARG A 230 -14.53 11.36 -17.33
C ARG A 230 -13.20 11.93 -16.84
N LEU A 231 -12.60 11.27 -15.85
CA LEU A 231 -11.26 11.60 -15.37
C LEU A 231 -10.20 11.01 -16.32
N THR A 232 -9.33 11.87 -16.85
CA THR A 232 -8.29 11.52 -17.84
C THR A 232 -6.87 11.61 -17.30
N ALA A 233 -6.68 12.23 -16.13
CA ALA A 233 -5.42 12.22 -15.41
C ALA A 233 -4.97 10.81 -15.03
N THR A 234 -3.64 10.60 -14.95
CA THR A 234 -3.11 9.43 -14.24
C THR A 234 -3.49 9.49 -12.75
N PRO A 235 -3.52 8.35 -12.03
CA PRO A 235 -3.80 8.36 -10.60
C PRO A 235 -2.92 9.29 -9.77
N SER A 236 -1.63 9.38 -10.06
CA SER A 236 -0.71 10.30 -9.37
C SER A 236 -1.07 11.77 -9.62
N GLN A 237 -1.35 12.14 -10.88
CA GLN A 237 -1.73 13.49 -11.28
C GLN A 237 -3.03 13.94 -10.61
N ALA A 238 -4.06 13.08 -10.64
CA ALA A 238 -5.34 13.38 -10.01
C ALA A 238 -5.19 13.58 -8.50
N TYR A 239 -4.41 12.73 -7.83
CA TYR A 239 -4.16 12.85 -6.40
C TYR A 239 -3.41 14.14 -6.06
N ALA A 240 -2.34 14.45 -6.80
CA ALA A 240 -1.56 15.67 -6.61
C ALA A 240 -2.41 16.93 -6.81
N CYS A 241 -3.26 16.95 -7.84
CA CYS A 241 -4.20 18.04 -8.11
C CYS A 241 -5.09 18.36 -6.90
N VAL A 242 -5.76 17.32 -6.38
CA VAL A 242 -6.73 17.46 -5.29
C VAL A 242 -6.00 17.81 -4.00
N SER A 243 -4.85 17.18 -3.74
CA SER A 243 -4.01 17.49 -2.58
C SER A 243 -3.55 18.95 -2.57
N GLU A 244 -3.08 19.47 -3.70
CA GLU A 244 -2.69 20.88 -3.83
C GLU A 244 -3.88 21.84 -3.68
N ALA A 245 -5.05 21.47 -4.18
CA ALA A 245 -6.26 22.29 -4.03
C ALA A 245 -6.68 22.39 -2.55
N TRP A 246 -6.66 21.27 -1.83
CA TRP A 246 -7.05 21.22 -0.42
C TRP A 246 -6.00 21.80 0.53
N ALA A 247 -4.73 21.84 0.13
CA ALA A 247 -3.68 22.48 0.94
C ALA A 247 -3.77 24.01 0.96
N LYS A 248 -4.45 24.63 -0.02
CA LYS A 248 -4.45 26.09 -0.21
C LYS A 248 -5.41 26.83 0.71
N GLU A 249 -6.39 26.17 1.35
CA GLU A 249 -7.41 26.83 2.18
C GLU A 249 -7.96 25.92 3.31
N ASP A 250 -8.30 26.52 4.46
CA ASP A 250 -9.06 25.90 5.57
C ASP A 250 -10.55 25.76 5.19
N VAL A 251 -10.84 24.97 4.15
CA VAL A 251 -12.19 24.86 3.58
C VAL A 251 -13.07 23.92 4.42
N PRO A 252 -14.35 24.28 4.68
CA PRO A 252 -15.32 23.36 5.27
C PRO A 252 -15.43 22.05 4.46
N PRO A 253 -15.64 20.88 5.10
CA PRO A 253 -15.64 19.59 4.42
C PRO A 253 -16.59 19.46 3.21
N SER A 254 -17.70 20.21 3.21
CA SER A 254 -18.69 20.22 2.11
C SER A 254 -18.23 20.99 0.87
N ALA A 255 -17.33 21.96 1.02
CA ALA A 255 -16.77 22.73 -0.09
C ALA A 255 -15.51 22.10 -0.70
N GLY A 256 -14.82 21.22 0.04
CA GLY A 256 -13.63 20.50 -0.45
C GLY A 256 -13.90 19.64 -1.69
N ALA A 257 -15.04 18.94 -1.75
CA ALA A 257 -15.38 18.12 -2.93
C ALA A 257 -15.57 18.98 -4.18
N ARG A 258 -16.24 20.13 -4.08
CA ARG A 258 -16.44 21.03 -5.24
C ARG A 258 -15.12 21.63 -5.70
N GLN A 259 -14.30 22.09 -4.77
CA GLN A 259 -12.98 22.65 -5.06
C GLN A 259 -12.08 21.64 -5.79
N ALA A 260 -12.11 20.37 -5.37
CA ALA A 260 -11.36 19.31 -6.05
C ALA A 260 -11.82 19.11 -7.50
N LEU A 261 -13.13 19.10 -7.74
CA LEU A 261 -13.68 18.98 -9.09
C LEU A 261 -13.30 20.18 -9.96
N ASP A 262 -13.43 21.41 -9.43
CA ASP A 262 -13.04 22.63 -10.12
C ASP A 262 -11.54 22.64 -10.45
N ALA A 263 -10.68 22.12 -9.55
CA ALA A 263 -9.25 22.00 -9.80
C ALA A 263 -8.93 20.98 -10.90
N LEU A 264 -9.60 19.83 -10.89
CA LEU A 264 -9.44 18.80 -11.92
C LEU A 264 -9.94 19.29 -13.29
N GLU A 265 -11.04 20.04 -13.33
CA GLU A 265 -11.56 20.68 -14.56
C GLU A 265 -10.61 21.76 -15.07
N ALA A 266 -10.12 22.65 -14.19
CA ALA A 266 -9.17 23.71 -14.54
C ALA A 266 -7.84 23.15 -15.08
N ALA A 267 -7.41 21.99 -14.58
CA ALA A 267 -6.23 21.27 -15.07
C ALA A 267 -6.50 20.49 -16.38
N GLY A 268 -7.74 20.48 -16.88
CA GLY A 268 -8.13 19.76 -18.09
C GLY A 268 -8.23 18.25 -17.92
N TRP A 269 -8.24 17.76 -16.68
CA TRP A 269 -8.26 16.33 -16.36
C TRP A 269 -9.66 15.76 -16.22
N LEU A 270 -10.67 16.60 -15.98
CA LEU A 270 -12.08 16.20 -15.92
C LEU A 270 -12.80 16.72 -17.17
N VAL A 271 -13.17 15.82 -18.08
CA VAL A 271 -13.82 16.17 -19.35
C VAL A 271 -15.27 15.70 -19.37
N PRO A 272 -16.18 16.36 -20.10
CA PRO A 272 -17.56 15.88 -20.23
C PRO A 272 -17.60 14.42 -20.69
N ALA A 273 -18.46 13.60 -20.07
CA ALA A 273 -18.73 12.27 -20.59
C ALA A 273 -19.42 12.43 -21.95
N GLU A 274 -18.85 11.86 -23.01
CA GLU A 274 -19.49 11.88 -24.33
C GLU A 274 -20.89 11.25 -24.19
N VAL A 275 -21.92 12.04 -24.52
CA VAL A 275 -23.28 11.53 -24.61
C VAL A 275 -23.32 10.68 -25.87
N SER A 276 -23.22 9.35 -25.74
CA SER A 276 -23.56 8.47 -26.86
C SER A 276 -24.98 8.79 -27.29
N ALA A 277 -25.11 9.31 -28.52
CA ALA A 277 -26.37 9.49 -29.21
C ALA A 277 -27.03 8.15 -29.56
#